data_AF-A0A7L2T579-F1
#
_entry.id   AF-A0A7L2T579-F1
#
_cell.length_a   1.000
_cell.length_b   1.000
_cell.length_c   1.000
_cell.angle_alpha   90.00
_cell.angle_beta   90.00
_cell.angle_gamma   90.00
#
_symmetry.space_group_name_H-M   'P 1'
#
loop_
_entity.id
_entity.type
_entity.pdbx_description
1 polymer ?
#
loop_
_entity_poly.entity_id
_entity_poly.type
_entity_poly.pdbx_seq_one_letter_code
_entity_poly.pdbx_strand_id
1 'polypeptide(L)'
;LYPVLEKAGDRTLLISETAQGTLADICEACGYDSVQCLINENSDYLVNGISLNLRQLAHQPHASQVLDTMLRHSDASLLPLVEDVIQDVLSALDQSYNSQASTFLRVLHSVMTALVQWFGMPSAEEYQQRQTDKRQNGARSQGQQEVTMTRQEVEQFFLDYVSQKQIAEGDLPNLEEEEEADEVPLAKPEPNTDTEGEAPMPSHARLARDVMERCIHLLSDGSLRVRLKV
;
A
#
# COMPACT_ATOMS: atom_id res chain seq x y z
N LEU A 1 -19.76 0.56 19.23
CA LEU A 1 -18.72 0.27 18.22
C LEU A 1 -17.57 -0.58 18.79
N TYR A 2 -16.74 -0.07 19.72
CA TYR A 2 -15.51 -0.74 20.22
C TYR A 2 -15.63 -2.26 20.54
N PRO A 3 -16.62 -2.76 21.33
CA PRO A 3 -16.68 -4.19 21.66
C PRO A 3 -16.99 -5.08 20.45
N VAL A 4 -17.66 -4.54 19.42
CA VAL A 4 -17.97 -5.28 18.19
C VAL A 4 -16.73 -5.35 17.30
N LEU A 5 -15.96 -4.26 17.19
CA LEU A 5 -14.65 -4.27 16.52
C LEU A 5 -13.67 -5.23 17.19
N GLU A 6 -13.69 -5.33 18.53
CA GLU A 6 -12.86 -6.29 19.27
C GLU A 6 -13.19 -7.74 18.86
N LYS A 7 -14.48 -8.07 18.72
CA LYS A 7 -14.92 -9.41 18.31
C LYS A 7 -14.76 -9.67 16.81
N ALA A 8 -14.79 -8.64 15.96
CA ALA A 8 -14.45 -8.75 14.54
C ALA A 8 -12.96 -9.09 14.31
N GLY A 9 -12.10 -8.84 15.31
CA GLY A 9 -10.71 -9.30 15.37
C GLY A 9 -10.48 -10.57 16.22
N ASP A 10 -11.52 -11.35 16.56
CA ASP A 10 -11.35 -12.64 17.25
C ASP A 10 -10.72 -13.70 16.33
N ARG A 11 -10.08 -14.72 16.93
CA ARG A 11 -9.53 -15.86 16.16
C ARG A 11 -10.58 -16.90 15.81
N THR A 12 -11.72 -16.86 16.50
CA THR A 12 -12.83 -17.79 16.32
C THR A 12 -13.68 -17.30 15.15
N LEU A 13 -13.59 -17.97 14.00
CA LEU A 13 -14.25 -17.54 12.76
C LEU A 13 -15.74 -17.16 12.97
N LEU A 14 -16.49 -18.01 13.69
CA LEU A 14 -17.90 -17.76 14.00
C LEU A 14 -18.13 -16.46 14.78
N ILE A 15 -17.23 -16.09 15.69
CA ILE A 15 -17.31 -14.84 16.46
C ILE A 15 -16.98 -13.65 15.55
N SER A 16 -15.91 -13.75 14.75
CA SER A 16 -15.51 -12.67 13.84
C SER A 16 -16.52 -12.42 12.72
N GLU A 17 -17.09 -13.46 12.11
CA GLU A 17 -18.12 -13.34 11.08
C GLU A 17 -19.41 -12.74 11.65
N THR A 18 -19.87 -13.21 12.82
CA THR A 18 -21.06 -12.66 13.48
C THR A 18 -20.86 -11.18 13.86
N ALA A 19 -19.65 -10.82 14.33
CA ALA A 19 -19.32 -9.43 14.65
C ALA A 19 -19.19 -8.54 13.41
N GLN A 20 -18.70 -9.06 12.28
CA GLN A 20 -18.67 -8.35 11.00
C GLN A 20 -20.08 -8.12 10.44
N GLY A 21 -20.97 -9.13 10.52
CA GLY A 21 -22.40 -8.95 10.22
C GLY A 21 -23.03 -7.88 11.10
N THR A 22 -22.78 -7.93 12.41
CA THR A 22 -23.26 -6.92 13.37
C THR A 22 -22.72 -5.50 13.05
N LEU A 23 -21.50 -5.37 12.52
CA LEU A 23 -20.96 -4.08 12.06
C LEU A 23 -21.68 -3.57 10.81
N ALA A 24 -22.05 -4.44 9.87
CA ALA A 24 -22.86 -4.08 8.72
C ALA A 24 -24.27 -3.66 9.13
N ASP A 25 -24.92 -4.41 10.05
CA ASP A 25 -26.24 -4.06 10.60
C ASP A 25 -26.22 -2.69 11.29
N ILE A 26 -25.17 -2.40 12.07
CA ILE A 26 -24.97 -1.08 12.71
C ILE A 26 -24.74 0.02 11.66
N CYS A 27 -23.97 -0.27 10.61
CA CYS A 27 -23.70 0.67 9.52
C CYS A 27 -25.01 1.10 8.83
N GLU A 28 -25.85 0.13 8.45
CA GLU A 28 -27.15 0.38 7.81
C GLU A 28 -28.11 1.09 8.77
N ALA A 29 -28.25 0.61 10.02
CA ALA A 29 -29.16 1.18 11.01
C ALA A 29 -28.79 2.62 11.44
N CYS A 30 -27.51 2.99 11.36
CA CYS A 30 -27.04 4.35 11.63
C CYS A 30 -26.94 5.24 10.38
N GLY A 31 -27.19 4.70 9.17
CA GLY A 31 -27.19 5.47 7.92
C GLY A 31 -25.81 5.85 7.39
N TYR A 32 -24.78 5.04 7.65
CA TYR A 32 -23.45 5.20 7.05
C TYR A 32 -23.36 4.47 5.70
N ASP A 33 -22.67 5.07 4.72
CA ASP A 33 -22.51 4.49 3.37
C ASP A 33 -21.69 3.19 3.35
N SER A 34 -20.80 2.99 4.33
CA SER A 34 -19.95 1.80 4.44
C SER A 34 -19.38 1.64 5.85
N VAL A 35 -18.97 0.41 6.20
CA VAL A 35 -18.27 0.12 7.47
C VAL A 35 -16.96 0.93 7.59
N GLN A 36 -16.31 1.25 6.47
CA GLN A 36 -15.15 2.15 6.42
C GLN A 36 -15.52 3.57 6.86
N CYS A 37 -16.61 4.13 6.32
CA CYS A 37 -17.13 5.44 6.74
C CYS A 37 -17.50 5.44 8.24
N LEU A 38 -18.20 4.41 8.72
CA LEU A 38 -18.53 4.21 10.13
C LEU A 38 -17.27 4.22 11.04
N ILE A 39 -16.19 3.55 10.64
CA ILE A 39 -14.95 3.49 11.43
C ILE A 39 -14.20 4.82 11.37
N ASN A 40 -14.05 5.42 10.18
CA ASN A 40 -13.32 6.68 10.00
C ASN A 40 -13.98 7.84 10.77
N GLU A 41 -15.29 8.01 10.67
CA GLU A 41 -16.05 9.07 11.40
C GLU A 41 -16.04 8.87 12.92
N ASN A 42 -15.73 7.67 13.41
CA ASN A 42 -15.62 7.35 14.84
C ASN A 42 -14.15 7.16 15.30
N SER A 43 -13.17 7.43 14.42
CA SER A 43 -11.77 7.05 14.61
C SER A 43 -11.14 7.69 15.85
N ASP A 44 -11.32 8.99 16.09
CA ASP A 44 -10.81 9.70 17.28
C ASP A 44 -11.18 9.01 18.61
N TYR A 45 -12.44 8.61 18.74
CA TYR A 45 -12.94 7.90 19.93
C TYR A 45 -12.32 6.51 20.06
N LEU A 46 -12.23 5.78 18.95
CA LEU A 46 -11.66 4.42 18.93
C LEU A 46 -10.16 4.43 19.22
N VAL A 47 -9.42 5.37 18.63
CA VAL A 47 -7.99 5.63 18.85
C VAL A 47 -7.74 5.93 20.33
N ASN A 48 -8.46 6.90 20.93
CA ASN A 48 -8.36 7.17 22.36
C ASN A 48 -8.65 5.91 23.21
N GLY A 49 -9.68 5.14 22.84
CA GLY A 49 -9.97 3.85 23.46
C GLY A 49 -8.82 2.83 23.34
N ILE A 50 -8.11 2.79 22.21
CA ILE A 50 -6.92 1.96 22.02
C ILE A 50 -5.77 2.48 22.90
N SER A 51 -5.42 3.76 22.85
CA SER A 51 -4.32 4.36 23.62
C SER A 51 -4.46 4.15 25.13
N LEU A 52 -5.68 4.25 25.67
CA LEU A 52 -5.95 3.97 27.08
C LEU A 52 -5.61 2.52 27.46
N ASN A 53 -5.92 1.56 26.57
CA ASN A 53 -5.75 0.13 26.78
C ASN A 53 -4.39 -0.43 26.29
N LEU A 54 -3.64 0.27 25.44
CA LEU A 54 -2.28 -0.11 25.01
C LEU A 54 -1.32 -0.23 26.19
N ARG A 55 -1.50 0.58 27.24
CA ARG A 55 -0.75 0.46 28.50
C ARG A 55 -0.92 -0.90 29.19
N GLN A 56 -1.89 -1.70 28.75
CA GLN A 56 -2.14 -3.07 29.20
C GLN A 56 -2.03 -4.11 28.06
N LEU A 57 -1.48 -3.78 26.88
CA LEU A 57 -1.42 -4.67 25.70
C LEU A 57 -0.81 -6.04 26.02
N ALA A 58 0.16 -6.04 26.94
CA ALA A 58 0.79 -7.21 27.54
C ALA A 58 -0.21 -8.20 28.17
N HIS A 59 -1.18 -7.66 28.92
CA HIS A 59 -2.13 -8.43 29.73
C HIS A 59 -3.48 -8.63 29.03
N GLN A 60 -3.83 -7.76 28.07
CA GLN A 60 -5.12 -7.75 27.37
C GLN A 60 -4.90 -7.52 25.86
N PRO A 61 -5.01 -8.56 25.01
CA PRO A 61 -4.81 -8.42 23.57
C PRO A 61 -5.94 -7.66 22.85
N HIS A 62 -7.03 -7.33 23.54
CA HIS A 62 -8.24 -6.72 22.99
C HIS A 62 -7.95 -5.40 22.24
N ALA A 63 -7.11 -4.52 22.78
CA ALA A 63 -6.72 -3.28 22.10
C ALA A 63 -6.00 -3.54 20.75
N SER A 64 -5.18 -4.60 20.67
CA SER A 64 -4.52 -5.00 19.41
C SER A 64 -5.51 -5.55 18.37
N GLN A 65 -6.61 -6.19 18.81
CA GLN A 65 -7.66 -6.71 17.90
C GLN A 65 -8.50 -5.57 17.32
N VAL A 66 -8.82 -4.55 18.14
CA VAL A 66 -9.51 -3.34 17.65
C VAL A 66 -8.63 -2.57 16.69
N LEU A 67 -7.35 -2.32 17.03
CA LEU A 67 -6.40 -1.65 16.15
C LEU A 67 -6.24 -2.37 14.80
N ASP A 68 -6.00 -3.69 14.81
CA ASP A 68 -5.93 -4.51 13.59
C ASP A 68 -7.23 -4.42 12.76
N THR A 69 -8.40 -4.47 13.40
CA THR A 69 -9.69 -4.36 12.69
C THR A 69 -9.90 -2.97 12.10
N MET A 70 -9.51 -1.90 12.79
CA MET A 70 -9.54 -0.54 12.23
C MET A 70 -8.59 -0.42 11.03
N LEU A 71 -7.34 -0.85 11.18
CA LEU A 71 -6.33 -0.79 10.11
C LEU A 71 -6.80 -1.52 8.83
N ARG A 72 -7.48 -2.67 8.96
CA ARG A 72 -8.00 -3.45 7.83
C ARG A 72 -9.23 -2.84 7.13
N HIS A 73 -10.03 -2.05 7.85
CA HIS A 73 -11.32 -1.54 7.36
C HIS A 73 -11.37 -0.01 7.18
N SER A 74 -10.28 0.70 7.46
CA SER A 74 -10.08 2.13 7.20
C SER A 74 -9.16 2.39 5.99
N ASP A 75 -8.93 3.67 5.69
CA ASP A 75 -8.01 4.16 4.65
C ASP A 75 -6.89 5.04 5.23
N ALA A 76 -6.09 5.64 4.34
CA ALA A 76 -4.97 6.53 4.64
C ALA A 76 -5.30 7.69 5.58
N SER A 77 -6.56 8.13 5.69
CA SER A 77 -6.97 9.20 6.61
C SER A 77 -6.83 8.82 8.08
N LEU A 78 -6.81 7.53 8.41
CA LEU A 78 -6.58 7.04 9.76
C LEU A 78 -5.13 7.22 10.22
N LEU A 79 -4.16 7.24 9.30
CA LEU A 79 -2.72 7.20 9.63
C LEU A 79 -2.28 8.27 10.65
N PRO A 80 -2.63 9.58 10.51
CA PRO A 80 -2.20 10.61 11.45
C PRO A 80 -2.75 10.42 12.87
N LEU A 81 -3.87 9.70 13.02
CA LEU A 81 -4.49 9.43 14.32
C LEU A 81 -3.88 8.20 15.01
N VAL A 82 -3.38 7.24 14.24
CA VAL A 82 -2.74 6.02 14.76
C VAL A 82 -1.21 6.09 14.82
N GLU A 83 -0.56 7.14 14.29
CA GLU A 83 0.90 7.25 14.28
C GLU A 83 1.49 7.18 15.70
N ASP A 84 0.99 8.01 16.64
CA ASP A 84 1.40 7.99 18.06
C ASP A 84 1.13 6.61 18.71
N VAL A 85 -0.03 6.01 18.40
CA VAL A 85 -0.46 4.70 18.90
C VAL A 85 0.49 3.59 18.44
N ILE A 86 1.02 3.68 17.22
CA ILE A 86 1.96 2.71 16.68
C ILE A 86 3.37 2.95 17.26
N GLN A 87 3.77 4.21 17.49
CA GLN A 87 5.02 4.53 18.19
C GLN A 87 5.01 4.03 19.66
N ASP A 88 3.87 4.09 20.36
CA ASP A 88 3.67 3.45 21.67
C ASP A 88 3.83 1.92 21.58
N VAL A 89 3.27 1.28 20.54
CA VAL A 89 3.41 -0.17 20.29
C VAL A 89 4.86 -0.56 20.02
N LEU A 90 5.61 0.23 19.24
CA LEU A 90 7.03 0.02 18.98
C LEU A 90 7.87 0.20 20.25
N SER A 91 7.61 1.28 21.02
CA SER A 91 8.28 1.55 22.29
C SER A 91 8.00 0.47 23.36
N ALA A 92 6.83 -0.14 23.34
CA ALA A 92 6.46 -1.24 24.23
C ALA A 92 7.06 -2.59 23.78
N LEU A 93 7.22 -2.82 22.47
CA LEU A 93 8.02 -3.93 21.95
C LEU A 93 9.49 -3.80 22.40
N ASP A 94 10.06 -2.61 22.31
CA ASP A 94 11.45 -2.35 22.70
C ASP A 94 11.74 -2.67 24.18
N GLN A 95 10.71 -2.55 25.04
CA GLN A 95 10.78 -2.90 26.46
C GLN A 95 10.49 -4.38 26.76
N SER A 96 9.97 -5.17 25.80
CA SER A 96 9.39 -6.50 26.08
C SER A 96 9.72 -7.62 25.08
N TYR A 97 10.83 -7.47 24.33
CA TYR A 97 11.42 -8.47 23.42
C TYR A 97 11.22 -9.94 23.85
N ASN A 98 11.61 -10.29 25.08
CA ASN A 98 11.77 -11.68 25.51
C ASN A 98 10.46 -12.47 25.73
N SER A 99 9.34 -11.82 26.04
CA SER A 99 8.11 -12.50 26.48
C SER A 99 6.89 -12.27 25.59
N GLN A 100 6.84 -11.16 24.85
CA GLN A 100 5.60 -10.69 24.22
C GLN A 100 5.73 -10.29 22.75
N ALA A 101 6.94 -10.30 22.18
CA ALA A 101 7.20 -9.93 20.78
C ALA A 101 6.21 -10.57 19.77
N SER A 102 5.77 -11.82 20.00
CA SER A 102 4.83 -12.51 19.10
C SER A 102 3.40 -11.91 19.03
N THR A 103 3.02 -11.05 19.98
CA THR A 103 1.78 -10.27 19.98
C THR A 103 2.00 -8.94 19.26
N PHE A 104 3.06 -8.21 19.60
CA PHE A 104 3.47 -6.97 18.92
C PHE A 104 3.65 -7.20 17.42
N LEU A 105 4.36 -8.26 17.01
CA LEU A 105 4.56 -8.62 15.60
C LEU A 105 3.25 -8.80 14.81
N ARG A 106 2.14 -9.21 15.45
CA ARG A 106 0.84 -9.25 14.77
C ARG A 106 0.38 -7.83 14.42
N VAL A 107 0.48 -6.91 15.37
CA VAL A 107 0.12 -5.49 15.16
C VAL A 107 1.01 -4.87 14.09
N LEU A 108 2.32 -5.09 14.16
CA LEU A 108 3.27 -4.55 13.17
C LEU A 108 3.00 -5.10 11.76
N HIS A 109 2.69 -6.39 11.64
CA HIS A 109 2.25 -6.97 10.37
C HIS A 109 0.95 -6.32 9.87
N SER A 110 -0.05 -6.09 10.74
CA SER A 110 -1.29 -5.41 10.38
C SER A 110 -1.04 -3.96 9.93
N VAL A 111 -0.14 -3.24 10.59
CA VAL A 111 0.30 -1.89 10.17
C VAL A 111 0.94 -1.94 8.78
N MET A 112 1.92 -2.81 8.56
CA MET A 112 2.58 -2.93 7.24
C MET A 112 1.60 -3.33 6.13
N THR A 113 0.65 -4.24 6.43
CA THR A 113 -0.42 -4.62 5.49
C THR A 113 -1.30 -3.42 5.14
N ALA A 114 -1.71 -2.63 6.13
CA ALA A 114 -2.51 -1.43 5.93
C ALA A 114 -1.75 -0.35 5.16
N LEU A 115 -0.46 -0.11 5.45
CA LEU A 115 0.37 0.83 4.68
C LEU A 115 0.47 0.43 3.20
N VAL A 116 0.60 -0.88 2.90
CA VAL A 116 0.57 -1.39 1.52
C VAL A 116 -0.83 -1.27 0.90
N GLN A 117 -1.90 -1.48 1.66
CA GLN A 117 -3.28 -1.31 1.19
C GLN A 117 -3.64 0.17 0.91
N TRP A 118 -3.09 1.10 1.68
CA TRP A 118 -3.42 2.53 1.62
C TRP A 118 -2.55 3.34 0.66
N PHE A 119 -1.26 2.98 0.55
CA PHE A 119 -0.25 3.73 -0.24
C PHE A 119 0.47 2.86 -1.28
N GLY A 120 0.24 1.55 -1.29
CA GLY A 120 0.73 0.70 -2.36
C GLY A 120 0.10 1.09 -3.69
N MET A 121 0.94 1.26 -4.70
CA MET A 121 0.47 1.31 -6.08
C MET A 121 -0.34 0.05 -6.38
N PRO A 122 -1.45 0.13 -7.15
CA PRO A 122 -2.08 -1.08 -7.68
C PRO A 122 -1.03 -1.84 -8.49
N SER A 123 -0.63 -3.01 -7.99
CA SER A 123 0.27 -3.92 -8.68
C SER A 123 -0.30 -4.24 -10.06
N ALA A 124 0.56 -4.57 -11.02
CA ALA A 124 0.18 -4.84 -12.41
C ALA A 124 -0.89 -5.95 -12.58
N GLU A 125 -1.16 -6.71 -11.52
CA GLU A 125 -2.22 -7.72 -11.40
C GLU A 125 -3.64 -7.16 -11.63
N GLU A 126 -3.93 -5.88 -11.33
CA GLU A 126 -5.26 -5.30 -11.60
C GLU A 126 -5.60 -5.20 -13.11
N TYR A 127 -4.59 -5.17 -13.98
CA TYR A 127 -4.81 -5.20 -15.43
C TYR A 127 -5.34 -6.56 -15.92
N GLN A 128 -5.11 -7.64 -15.17
CA GLN A 128 -5.62 -8.97 -15.50
C GLN A 128 -7.08 -9.14 -15.07
N GLN A 129 -7.46 -8.63 -13.90
CA GLN A 129 -8.84 -8.71 -13.41
C GLN A 129 -9.82 -7.94 -14.32
N ARG A 130 -9.43 -6.74 -14.81
CA ARG A 130 -10.23 -5.97 -15.79
C ARG A 130 -10.41 -6.65 -17.15
N GLN A 131 -9.62 -7.68 -17.48
CA GLN A 131 -9.80 -8.46 -18.71
C GLN A 131 -10.76 -9.65 -18.54
N THR A 132 -10.89 -10.22 -17.32
CA THR A 132 -11.83 -11.31 -17.07
C THR A 132 -13.28 -10.82 -16.99
N ASP A 133 -13.55 -9.70 -16.32
CA ASP A 133 -14.91 -9.15 -16.22
C ASP A 133 -15.43 -8.60 -17.57
N LYS A 134 -14.53 -8.10 -18.43
CA LYS A 134 -14.88 -7.69 -19.80
C LYS A 134 -15.27 -8.85 -20.71
N ARG A 135 -14.94 -10.10 -20.38
CA ARG A 135 -15.33 -11.28 -21.18
C ARG A 135 -16.72 -11.82 -20.87
N GLN A 136 -17.30 -11.54 -19.69
CA GLN A 136 -18.63 -12.04 -19.33
C GLN A 136 -19.76 -11.04 -19.58
N ASN A 137 -19.49 -9.73 -19.51
CA ASN A 137 -20.51 -8.69 -19.73
C ASN A 137 -20.67 -8.23 -21.20
N GLY A 138 -19.92 -8.80 -22.16
CA GLY A 138 -20.03 -8.46 -23.58
C GLY A 138 -21.22 -9.07 -24.33
N ALA A 139 -22.00 -9.95 -23.70
CA ALA A 139 -23.03 -10.77 -24.36
C ALA A 139 -24.44 -10.14 -24.38
N ARG A 140 -24.58 -8.81 -24.30
CA ARG A 140 -25.84 -8.14 -24.66
C ARG A 140 -25.68 -6.65 -24.99
N SER A 141 -26.37 -6.24 -26.05
CA SER A 141 -26.74 -4.87 -26.43
C SER A 141 -25.73 -4.02 -27.23
N GLN A 142 -25.96 -4.04 -28.55
CA GLN A 142 -26.06 -2.88 -29.46
C GLN A 142 -24.78 -2.09 -29.84
N GLY A 143 -24.55 -2.02 -31.16
CA GLY A 143 -23.62 -1.07 -31.78
C GLY A 143 -22.65 -1.72 -32.76
N GLN A 144 -23.09 -2.03 -33.98
CA GLN A 144 -22.14 -2.31 -35.07
C GLN A 144 -21.42 -1.00 -35.42
N GLN A 145 -20.12 -0.95 -35.16
CA GLN A 145 -19.23 0.02 -35.77
C GLN A 145 -18.00 -0.74 -36.27
N GLU A 146 -18.10 -1.22 -37.52
CA GLU A 146 -16.97 -1.83 -38.21
C GLU A 146 -15.86 -0.79 -38.35
N VAL A 147 -14.72 -1.04 -37.72
CA VAL A 147 -13.52 -0.22 -37.90
C VAL A 147 -12.89 -0.61 -39.23
N THR A 148 -13.37 0.00 -40.31
CA THR A 148 -12.82 -0.18 -41.66
C THR A 148 -11.48 0.55 -41.76
N MET A 149 -10.42 -0.08 -41.25
CA MET A 149 -9.04 0.37 -41.41
C MET A 149 -8.76 0.65 -42.89
N THR A 150 -8.38 1.89 -43.21
CA THR A 150 -8.14 2.27 -44.59
C THR A 150 -6.82 1.67 -45.06
N ARG A 151 -6.73 1.38 -46.38
CA ARG A 151 -5.52 0.83 -46.99
C ARG A 151 -4.28 1.67 -46.69
N GLN A 152 -4.43 3.00 -46.59
CA GLN A 152 -3.33 3.93 -46.34
C GLN A 152 -2.80 3.85 -44.91
N GLU A 153 -3.66 3.66 -43.90
CA GLU A 153 -3.24 3.47 -42.50
C GLU A 153 -2.44 2.15 -42.34
N VAL A 154 -2.89 1.09 -42.99
CA VAL A 154 -2.18 -0.21 -43.01
C VAL A 154 -0.83 -0.09 -43.73
N GLU A 155 -0.79 0.62 -44.86
CA GLU A 155 0.43 0.85 -45.64
C GLU A 155 1.46 1.70 -44.86
N GLN A 156 1.02 2.75 -44.17
CA GLN A 156 1.87 3.54 -43.27
C GLN A 156 2.41 2.71 -42.09
N PHE A 157 1.57 1.89 -41.46
CA PHE A 157 2.00 1.02 -40.36
C PHE A 157 3.12 0.05 -40.79
N PHE A 158 3.02 -0.54 -41.98
CA PHE A 158 4.08 -1.43 -42.48
C PHE A 158 5.36 -0.69 -42.87
N LEU A 159 5.27 0.53 -43.42
CA LEU A 159 6.45 1.35 -43.72
C LEU A 159 7.20 1.76 -42.45
N ASP A 160 6.48 2.19 -41.42
CA ASP A 160 7.05 2.61 -40.13
C ASP A 160 7.67 1.40 -39.39
N TYR A 161 7.00 0.25 -39.40
CA TYR A 161 7.55 -1.00 -38.85
C TYR A 161 8.85 -1.46 -39.55
N VAL A 162 8.93 -1.34 -40.88
CA VAL A 162 10.16 -1.69 -41.63
C VAL A 162 11.30 -0.72 -41.31
N SER A 163 11.01 0.59 -41.23
CA SER A 163 11.99 1.61 -40.84
C SER A 163 12.55 1.36 -39.42
N GLN A 164 11.66 1.16 -38.44
CA GLN A 164 12.05 0.86 -37.06
C GLN A 164 12.87 -0.45 -36.96
N LYS A 165 12.54 -1.46 -37.77
CA LYS A 165 13.31 -2.71 -37.86
C LYS A 165 14.71 -2.48 -38.41
N GLN A 166 14.87 -1.71 -39.48
CA GLN A 166 16.18 -1.40 -40.07
C GLN A 166 17.08 -0.63 -39.10
N ILE A 167 16.52 0.35 -38.39
CA ILE A 167 17.22 1.09 -37.32
C ILE A 167 17.64 0.14 -36.18
N ALA A 168 16.76 -0.76 -35.74
CA ALA A 168 17.06 -1.72 -34.68
C ALA A 168 18.08 -2.81 -35.10
N GLU A 169 18.13 -3.15 -36.39
CA GLU A 169 19.12 -4.08 -36.97
C GLU A 169 20.46 -3.38 -37.31
N GLY A 170 20.57 -2.06 -37.11
CA GLY A 170 21.81 -1.28 -37.22
C GLY A 170 22.11 -0.70 -38.60
N ASP A 171 21.14 -0.74 -39.52
CA ASP A 171 21.31 -0.28 -40.91
C ASP A 171 20.89 1.21 -41.00
N LEU A 172 21.86 2.10 -40.77
CA LEU A 172 21.67 3.56 -40.87
C LEU A 172 21.70 3.98 -42.35
N PRO A 173 20.62 4.59 -42.90
CA PRO A 173 20.66 5.13 -44.25
C PRO A 173 21.68 6.28 -44.30
N ASN A 174 22.67 6.12 -45.18
CA ASN A 174 23.77 7.06 -45.36
C ASN A 174 23.25 8.37 -45.99
N LEU A 175 22.90 9.37 -45.18
CA LEU A 175 22.85 10.76 -45.62
C LEU A 175 24.22 11.38 -45.42
N GLU A 176 24.74 11.91 -46.53
CA GLU A 176 26.04 12.56 -46.60
C GLU A 176 26.04 13.90 -45.83
N GLU A 177 27.24 14.24 -45.39
CA GLU A 177 27.63 15.40 -44.59
C GLU A 177 27.07 16.75 -45.09
N GLU A 178 26.49 17.54 -44.17
CA GLU A 178 26.64 19.00 -44.21
C GLU A 178 27.27 19.44 -42.87
N GLU A 179 28.57 19.74 -42.90
CA GLU A 179 29.25 20.50 -41.85
C GLU A 179 28.85 21.97 -41.97
N GLU A 180 28.41 22.60 -40.87
CA GLU A 180 28.93 23.92 -40.52
C GLU A 180 29.24 23.97 -39.02
N ALA A 181 30.44 24.46 -38.71
CA ALA A 181 30.94 24.63 -37.36
C ALA A 181 30.64 26.04 -36.84
N ASP A 182 30.45 26.18 -35.52
CA ASP A 182 30.57 27.47 -34.85
C ASP A 182 31.25 27.31 -33.46
N GLU A 183 31.99 28.33 -33.02
CA GLU A 183 32.79 28.36 -31.78
C GLU A 183 32.18 29.32 -30.73
N VAL A 184 32.57 29.41 -29.45
CA VAL A 184 33.69 28.93 -28.60
C VAL A 184 33.12 28.82 -27.15
N PRO A 185 33.86 28.63 -26.03
CA PRO A 185 35.14 27.95 -25.73
C PRO A 185 35.10 27.05 -24.46
N LEU A 186 36.23 26.42 -24.15
CA LEU A 186 36.55 25.62 -22.95
C LEU A 186 36.67 26.43 -21.62
N ALA A 187 35.92 26.06 -20.56
CA ALA A 187 36.16 26.23 -19.10
C ALA A 187 34.81 26.10 -18.35
N LYS A 188 34.63 25.47 -17.18
CA LYS A 188 35.46 24.87 -16.10
C LYS A 188 34.64 23.73 -15.44
N PRO A 189 35.23 22.83 -14.63
CA PRO A 189 34.45 21.96 -13.76
C PRO A 189 33.85 22.77 -12.60
N GLU A 190 32.52 22.82 -12.52
CA GLU A 190 31.77 23.41 -11.40
C GLU A 190 31.23 22.31 -10.46
N PRO A 191 30.93 22.66 -9.19
CA PRO A 191 31.42 21.88 -8.05
C PRO A 191 30.45 20.79 -7.57
N ASN A 192 30.97 19.92 -6.70
CA ASN A 192 30.17 19.02 -5.89
C ASN A 192 28.98 19.76 -5.25
N THR A 193 27.76 19.39 -5.65
CA THR A 193 26.54 19.76 -4.94
C THR A 193 26.34 18.84 -3.74
N ASP A 194 27.28 18.92 -2.78
CA ASP A 194 27.17 18.30 -1.44
C ASP A 194 26.10 19.04 -0.59
N THR A 195 24.89 19.22 -1.11
CA THR A 195 23.71 19.68 -0.35
C THR A 195 22.39 19.31 -1.04
N GLU A 196 22.18 18.03 -1.38
CA GLU A 196 20.80 17.55 -1.51
C GLU A 196 20.17 17.57 -0.11
N GLY A 197 19.32 18.58 0.14
CA GLY A 197 18.43 18.58 1.28
C GLY A 197 17.42 17.45 1.09
N GLU A 198 17.71 16.30 1.72
CA GLU A 198 16.87 15.10 1.69
C GLU A 198 15.41 15.48 1.94
N ALA A 199 14.56 15.33 0.91
CA ALA A 199 13.15 15.69 1.01
C ALA A 199 12.54 14.87 2.17
N PRO A 200 11.88 15.52 3.15
CA PRO A 200 11.49 14.84 4.38
C PRO A 200 10.58 13.66 4.07
N MET A 201 11.03 12.45 4.45
CA MET A 201 10.33 11.21 4.13
C MET A 201 8.85 11.28 4.54
N PRO A 202 7.91 10.87 3.68
CA PRO A 202 6.49 10.79 4.01
C PRO A 202 6.24 10.00 5.30
N SER A 203 5.21 10.35 6.07
CA SER A 203 4.92 9.70 7.36
C SER A 203 4.78 8.18 7.23
N HIS A 204 4.05 7.68 6.22
CA HIS A 204 3.94 6.25 5.95
C HIS A 204 5.29 5.56 5.69
N ALA A 205 6.22 6.24 4.99
CA ALA A 205 7.54 5.70 4.67
C ALA A 205 8.45 5.68 5.91
N ARG A 206 8.36 6.73 6.75
CA ARG A 206 9.06 6.78 8.05
C ARG A 206 8.55 5.69 9.00
N LEU A 207 7.24 5.53 9.11
CA LEU A 207 6.63 4.52 9.97
C LEU A 207 7.01 3.10 9.50
N ALA A 208 6.97 2.83 8.19
CA ALA A 208 7.44 1.56 7.63
C ALA A 208 8.93 1.30 7.95
N ARG A 209 9.77 2.33 7.86
CA ARG A 209 11.18 2.26 8.27
C ARG A 209 11.33 1.93 9.76
N ASP A 210 10.64 2.65 10.64
CA ASP A 210 10.70 2.46 12.10
C ASP A 210 10.31 1.04 12.54
N VAL A 211 9.31 0.46 11.86
CA VAL A 211 8.87 -0.93 12.03
C VAL A 211 9.96 -1.90 11.57
N MET A 212 10.50 -1.71 10.37
CA MET A 212 11.51 -2.59 9.79
C MET A 212 12.82 -2.58 10.58
N GLU A 213 13.30 -1.42 11.06
CA GLU A 213 14.52 -1.30 11.87
C GLU A 213 14.43 -2.16 13.15
N ARG A 214 13.28 -2.16 13.84
CA ARG A 214 13.05 -2.99 15.04
C ARG A 214 12.88 -4.47 14.73
N CYS A 215 12.22 -4.79 13.61
CA CYS A 215 12.10 -6.16 13.12
C CYS A 215 13.46 -6.82 12.82
N ILE A 216 14.46 -6.07 12.34
CA ILE A 216 15.81 -6.62 12.07
C ILE A 216 16.43 -7.24 13.34
N HIS A 217 16.24 -6.64 14.51
CA HIS A 217 16.76 -7.18 15.76
C HIS A 217 16.09 -8.50 16.17
N LEU A 218 14.81 -8.70 15.83
CA LEU A 218 14.05 -9.92 16.09
C LEU A 218 14.48 -11.12 15.21
N LEU A 219 15.15 -10.89 14.08
CA LEU A 219 15.72 -11.96 13.24
C LEU A 219 16.83 -12.76 13.96
N SER A 220 17.46 -12.14 14.96
CA SER A 220 18.51 -12.73 15.79
C SER A 220 18.00 -13.26 17.15
N ASP A 221 16.68 -13.24 17.37
CA ASP A 221 16.09 -13.60 18.66
C ASP A 221 16.29 -15.09 19.03
N GLY A 222 16.39 -15.40 20.33
CA GLY A 222 16.56 -16.78 20.81
C GLY A 222 15.37 -17.69 20.50
N SER A 223 14.17 -17.14 20.27
CA SER A 223 12.96 -17.87 19.94
C SER A 223 12.79 -18.06 18.43
N LEU A 224 12.90 -19.31 17.98
CA LEU A 224 12.59 -19.68 16.59
C LEU A 224 11.17 -19.25 16.16
N ARG A 225 10.21 -19.21 17.11
CA ARG A 225 8.82 -18.78 16.84
C ARG A 225 8.69 -17.28 16.57
N VAL A 226 9.61 -16.46 17.11
CA VAL A 226 9.69 -15.02 16.82
C VAL A 226 10.35 -14.84 15.46
N ARG A 227 11.49 -15.50 15.23
CA ARG A 227 12.25 -15.45 13.97
C ARG A 227 11.49 -15.93 12.72
N LEU A 228 10.50 -16.80 12.87
CA LEU A 228 9.63 -17.28 11.76
C LEU A 228 8.40 -16.38 11.51
N LYS A 229 8.24 -15.28 12.26
CA LYS A 229 7.12 -14.33 12.17
C LYS A 229 7.52 -12.95 11.67
N VAL A 230 8.82 -12.74 11.49
CA VAL A 230 9.46 -11.52 10.96
C VAL A 230 9.83 -11.80 9.51
#